data_AF-A0AAW3V2Z7-F1
#
_entry.id   AF-A0AAW3V2Z7-F1
#
_cell.length_a   1.000
_cell.length_b   1.000
_cell.length_c   1.000
_cell.angle_alpha   90.00
_cell.angle_beta   90.00
_cell.angle_gamma   90.00
#
_symmetry.space_group_name_H-M   'P 1'
#
loop_
_entity.id
_entity.type
_entity.pdbx_description
1 polymer ?
#
loop_
_entity_poly.entity_id
_entity_poly.type
_entity_poly.pdbx_seq_one_letter_code
_entity_poly.pdbx_strand_id
1 'polypeptide(L)'
;MTTRLTKIAGSEKSAHQQVHADETAIGEIWREKVKVVVSKITAPRVTAERWRWFAKQDGSTVALGRGTRAAMLLGPGFKTKDEAIAVLMGTTSRGDA
;
A
#
# COMPACT_ATOMS: atom_id res chain seq x y z
N MET A 1 20.86 1.67 5.26
CA MET A 1 19.73 0.78 4.93
C MET A 1 19.36 1.02 3.48
N THR A 2 19.64 0.04 2.63
CA THR A 2 19.36 0.12 1.19
C THR A 2 18.14 -0.71 0.87
N THR A 3 17.17 -0.14 0.15
CA THR A 3 15.97 -0.86 -0.25
C THR A 3 16.14 -1.42 -1.66
N ARG A 4 15.97 -2.74 -1.81
CA ARG A 4 15.99 -3.42 -3.13
C ARG A 4 14.61 -4.01 -3.42
N LEU A 5 14.22 -3.98 -4.70
CA LEU A 5 12.96 -4.53 -5.17
C LEU A 5 13.21 -5.63 -6.20
N THR A 6 12.58 -6.79 -6.03
CA THR A 6 12.63 -7.89 -7.00
C THR A 6 11.23 -8.27 -7.43
N LYS A 7 11.02 -8.47 -8.74
CA LYS A 7 9.70 -8.90 -9.25
C LYS A 7 9.38 -10.30 -8.72
N ILE A 8 8.13 -10.53 -8.33
CA ILE A 8 7.66 -11.86 -7.96
C ILE A 8 7.15 -12.57 -9.21
N ALA A 9 7.82 -13.65 -9.60
CA ALA A 9 7.46 -14.45 -10.77
C ALA A 9 6.13 -15.19 -10.53
N GLY A 10 5.33 -15.35 -11.58
CA GLY A 10 4.04 -16.06 -11.51
C GLY A 10 2.92 -15.33 -10.77
N SER A 11 3.15 -14.10 -10.31
CA SER A 11 2.13 -13.32 -9.62
C SER A 11 1.05 -12.78 -10.56
N GLU A 12 -0.22 -13.01 -10.20
CA GLU A 12 -1.38 -12.38 -10.84
C GLU A 12 -1.58 -10.91 -10.43
N LYS A 13 -0.99 -10.49 -9.30
CA LYS A 13 -1.06 -9.10 -8.84
C LYS A 13 -0.28 -8.16 -9.76
N SER A 14 -0.85 -6.98 -10.03
CA SER A 14 -0.21 -5.96 -10.86
C SER A 14 0.99 -5.33 -10.14
N ALA A 15 2.11 -5.18 -10.86
CA ALA A 15 3.36 -4.59 -10.35
C ALA A 15 3.84 -5.21 -9.02
N HIS A 16 3.68 -6.53 -8.87
CA HIS A 16 4.04 -7.23 -7.63
C HIS A 16 5.56 -7.38 -7.48
N GLN A 17 6.08 -6.92 -6.35
CA GLN A 17 7.49 -6.93 -6.04
C GLN A 17 7.73 -7.35 -4.59
N GLN A 18 8.75 -8.16 -4.35
CA GLN A 18 9.33 -8.39 -3.04
C GLN A 18 10.20 -7.17 -2.70
N VAL A 19 10.11 -6.72 -1.45
CA VAL A 19 10.90 -5.66 -0.86
C VAL A 19 11.95 -6.28 0.05
N HIS A 20 13.19 -5.87 -0.15
CA HIS A 20 14.34 -6.25 0.67
C HIS A 20 14.91 -5.02 1.34
N ALA A 21 15.20 -5.12 2.64
CA ALA A 21 16.07 -4.19 3.35
C ALA A 21 17.44 -4.84 3.51
N ASP A 22 18.44 -4.23 2.90
CA ASP A 22 19.78 -4.80 2.77
C ASP A 22 19.69 -6.20 2.09
N GLU A 23 19.98 -7.29 2.80
CA GLU A 23 19.88 -8.66 2.27
C GLU A 23 18.65 -9.44 2.77
N THR A 24 17.77 -8.79 3.54
CA THR A 24 16.61 -9.45 4.17
C THR A 24 15.31 -9.06 3.47
N ALA A 25 14.53 -10.07 3.08
CA ALA A 25 13.16 -9.87 2.61
C ALA A 25 12.29 -9.34 3.77
N ILE A 26 11.69 -8.16 3.60
CA ILE A 26 10.86 -7.53 4.64
C ILE A 26 9.36 -7.55 4.30
N GLY A 27 9.01 -7.81 3.05
CA GLY A 27 7.62 -7.91 2.62
C GLY A 27 7.41 -7.79 1.13
N GLU A 28 6.16 -7.60 0.75
CA GLU A 28 5.68 -7.53 -0.63
C GLU A 28 4.95 -6.21 -0.86
N ILE A 29 5.04 -5.66 -2.08
CA ILE A 29 4.21 -4.54 -2.53
C ILE A 29 3.57 -4.84 -3.89
N TRP A 30 2.36 -4.35 -4.10
CA TRP A 30 1.65 -4.50 -5.37
C TRP A 30 0.66 -3.36 -5.59
N ARG A 31 0.06 -3.30 -6.78
CA ARG A 31 -0.96 -2.32 -7.13
C ARG A 31 -2.30 -2.98 -7.43
N GLU A 32 -3.39 -2.36 -6.99
CA GLU A 32 -4.76 -2.74 -7.35
C GLU A 32 -5.55 -1.51 -7.79
N LYS A 33 -6.54 -1.70 -8.68
CA LYS A 33 -7.56 -0.68 -8.94
C LYS A 33 -8.60 -0.74 -7.84
N VAL A 34 -8.84 0.39 -7.19
CA VAL A 34 -9.82 0.52 -6.11
C VAL A 34 -10.63 1.79 -6.26
N LYS A 35 -11.85 1.79 -5.74
CA LYS A 35 -12.68 3.00 -5.66
C LYS A 35 -12.16 3.90 -4.54
N VAL A 36 -11.90 5.16 -4.88
CA VAL A 36 -11.46 6.19 -3.92
C VAL A 36 -12.41 7.37 -3.96
N VAL A 37 -12.59 8.03 -2.83
CA VAL A 37 -13.40 9.25 -2.74
C VAL A 37 -12.57 10.42 -3.28
N VAL A 38 -13.08 11.09 -4.32
CA VAL A 38 -12.39 12.22 -4.98
C VAL A 38 -13.02 13.59 -4.69
N SER A 39 -14.27 13.62 -4.24
CA SER A 39 -14.91 14.83 -3.70
C SER A 39 -15.57 14.51 -2.36
N LYS A 40 -15.26 15.33 -1.35
CA LYS A 40 -15.88 15.27 -0.02
C LYS A 40 -16.99 16.30 0.18
N ILE A 41 -17.13 17.25 -0.75
CA ILE A 41 -17.88 18.49 -0.54
C ILE A 41 -19.31 18.38 -1.07
N THR A 42 -19.55 17.51 -2.04
CA THR A 42 -20.86 17.35 -2.70
C THR A 42 -21.49 15.99 -2.37
N ALA A 43 -22.79 16.00 -2.07
CA ALA A 43 -23.62 14.80 -2.01
C ALA A 43 -24.29 14.57 -3.37
N PRO A 44 -24.24 13.36 -3.96
CA PRO A 44 -23.56 12.15 -3.48
C PRO A 44 -22.03 12.24 -3.59
N ARG A 45 -21.31 11.54 -2.69
CA ARG A 45 -19.84 11.48 -2.71
C ARG A 45 -19.37 10.96 -4.07
N VAL A 46 -18.51 11.73 -4.72
CA VAL A 46 -17.94 11.31 -6.01
C VAL A 46 -16.80 10.33 -5.74
N THR A 47 -16.93 9.12 -6.29
CA THR A 47 -15.87 8.11 -6.28
C THR A 47 -15.27 7.94 -7.66
N ALA A 48 -13.98 7.65 -7.73
CA ALA A 48 -13.29 7.28 -8.97
C ALA A 48 -12.46 6.02 -8.77
N GLU A 49 -12.27 5.25 -9.84
CA GLU A 49 -11.30 4.17 -9.83
C GLU A 49 -9.89 4.75 -9.92
N ARG A 50 -9.05 4.42 -8.94
CA ARG A 50 -7.64 4.78 -8.93
C ARG A 50 -6.81 3.57 -8.60
N TRP A 51 -5.64 3.56 -9.19
CA TRP A 51 -4.62 2.61 -8.81
C TRP A 51 -4.01 3.01 -7.47
N ARG A 52 -3.91 2.04 -6.57
CA ARG A 52 -3.35 2.22 -5.23
C ARG A 52 -2.38 1.12 -4.91
N TRP A 53 -1.36 1.47 -4.14
CA TRP A 53 -0.33 0.55 -3.69
C TRP A 53 -0.75 -0.11 -2.39
N PHE A 54 -0.38 -1.36 -2.24
CA PHE A 54 -0.59 -2.16 -1.04
C PHE A 54 0.72 -2.78 -0.64
N ALA A 55 0.85 -3.10 0.64
CA ALA A 55 2.02 -3.75 1.19
C ALA A 55 1.60 -4.93 2.07
N LYS A 56 2.49 -5.89 2.29
CA LYS A 56 2.32 -6.99 3.24
C LYS A 56 3.68 -7.27 3.85
N GLN A 57 3.77 -7.39 5.17
CA GLN A 57 5.01 -7.82 5.81
C GLN A 57 5.31 -9.28 5.46
N ASP A 58 6.59 -9.62 5.45
CA ASP A 58 7.00 -11.01 5.23
C ASP A 58 6.39 -11.94 6.31
N GLY A 59 5.96 -13.13 5.91
CA GLY A 59 5.22 -14.07 6.78
C GLY A 59 3.81 -13.64 7.21
N SER A 60 3.37 -12.40 6.92
CA SER A 60 2.02 -11.93 7.25
C SER A 60 1.01 -12.33 6.19
N THR A 61 -0.27 -12.42 6.57
CA THR A 61 -1.40 -12.53 5.62
C THR A 61 -2.15 -11.20 5.46
N VAL A 62 -1.81 -10.19 6.27
CA VAL A 62 -2.54 -8.92 6.35
C VAL A 62 -2.00 -7.92 5.34
N ALA A 63 -2.88 -7.48 4.42
CA ALA A 63 -2.56 -6.39 3.50
C ALA A 63 -2.66 -5.02 4.18
N LEU A 64 -1.54 -4.33 4.27
CA LEU A 64 -1.40 -2.94 4.68
C LEU A 64 -1.98 -2.00 3.62
N GLY A 65 -2.53 -0.88 4.08
CA GLY A 65 -3.35 0.01 3.25
C GLY A 65 -4.84 -0.36 3.26
N ARG A 66 -5.24 -1.41 3.99
CA ARG A 66 -6.65 -1.74 4.26
C ARG A 66 -6.99 -1.49 5.73
N GLY A 67 -8.29 -1.33 6.02
CA GLY A 67 -8.81 -1.31 7.40
C GLY A 67 -8.49 -0.06 8.23
N THR A 68 -7.72 0.90 7.72
CA THR A 68 -7.47 2.17 8.44
C THR A 68 -8.66 3.12 8.32
N ARG A 69 -8.82 4.04 9.28
CA ARG A 69 -9.85 5.10 9.22
C ARG A 69 -9.73 5.92 7.92
N ALA A 70 -8.50 6.22 7.50
CA ALA A 70 -8.25 6.89 6.23
C ALA A 70 -8.72 6.05 5.03
N ALA A 71 -8.47 4.74 5.02
CA ALA A 71 -8.93 3.85 3.97
C ALA A 71 -10.47 3.78 3.90
N MET A 72 -11.16 3.81 5.04
CA MET A 72 -12.63 3.85 5.09
C MET A 72 -13.20 5.17 4.56
N LEU A 73 -12.48 6.28 4.72
CA LEU A 73 -12.93 7.62 4.32
C LEU A 73 -12.55 8.00 2.89
N LEU A 74 -11.41 7.52 2.41
CA LEU A 74 -10.79 7.95 1.15
C LEU A 74 -10.66 6.83 0.12
N GLY A 75 -10.90 5.59 0.51
CA GLY A 75 -10.60 4.39 -0.27
C GLY A 75 -9.25 3.77 0.14
N PRO A 76 -9.09 2.44 -0.05
CA PRO A 76 -7.95 1.69 0.44
C PRO A 76 -6.67 1.95 -0.38
N GLY A 77 -5.54 1.57 0.20
CA GLY A 77 -4.21 1.57 -0.38
C GLY A 77 -3.53 2.95 -0.36
N PHE A 78 -2.22 2.91 -0.52
CA PHE A 78 -1.32 4.06 -0.57
C PHE A 78 -1.36 4.72 -1.94
N LYS A 79 -1.15 6.03 -1.99
CA LYS A 79 -1.18 6.79 -3.22
C LYS A 79 0.07 6.52 -4.06
N THR A 80 1.21 6.37 -3.39
CA THR A 80 2.50 6.17 -4.03
C THR A 80 3.12 4.85 -3.60
N LYS A 81 4.11 4.41 -4.39
CA LYS A 81 4.89 3.21 -4.10
C LYS A 81 5.72 3.40 -2.83
N ASP A 82 6.31 4.59 -2.68
CA ASP A 82 7.21 4.91 -1.58
C ASP A 82 6.46 4.94 -0.24
N GLU A 83 5.21 5.40 -0.21
CA GLU A 83 4.34 5.29 0.97
C GLU A 83 4.18 3.82 1.42
N ALA A 84 3.97 2.90 0.47
CA ALA A 84 3.83 1.47 0.77
C ALA A 84 5.14 0.85 1.29
N ILE A 85 6.28 1.26 0.74
CA ILE A 85 7.61 0.81 1.19
C ILE A 85 7.93 1.38 2.58
N ALA A 86 7.64 2.66 2.83
CA ALA A 86 7.90 3.31 4.11
C ALA A 86 7.17 2.64 5.28
N VAL A 87 5.95 2.13 5.04
CA VAL A 87 5.21 1.34 6.04
C VAL A 87 5.90 0.02 6.33
N LEU A 88 6.49 -0.66 5.34
CA LEU A 88 7.27 -1.89 5.58
C LEU A 88 8.56 -1.62 6.35
N MET A 89 9.19 -0.47 6.11
CA MET A 89 10.42 -0.06 6.82
C MET A 89 10.16 0.47 8.24
N GLY A 90 8.89 0.61 8.66
CA GLY A 90 8.54 1.19 9.96
C GLY A 90 8.84 2.69 10.07
N THR A 91 9.13 3.37 8.96
CA THR A 91 9.50 4.80 8.92
C THR A 91 8.29 5.73 8.84
N THR A 92 7.08 5.18 8.83
CA THR A 92 5.88 5.95 9.11
C THR A 92 5.72 6.02 10.62
N SER A 93 6.22 7.09 11.22
CA SER A 93 5.85 7.47 12.58
C SER A 93 4.33 7.39 12.69
N ARG A 94 3.83 6.45 13.50
CA ARG A 94 2.52 6.62 14.12
C ARG A 94 2.63 7.93 14.88
N GLY A 95 1.98 8.98 14.38
CA GLY A 95 1.54 10.06 15.25
C GLY A 95 0.53 9.45 16.20
N ASP A 96 1.03 8.80 17.26
CA ASP A 96 0.27 8.52 18.47
C ASP A 96 0.22 9.84 19.25
N ALA A 97 -0.90 10.55 19.10
CA ALA A 97 -1.49 11.47 20.07
C ALA A 97 -2.95 11.74 19.66
#